data_AF-A0A528FII6-F1
#
_entry.id   AF-A0A528FII6-F1
#
_cell.length_a   1.000
_cell.length_b   1.000
_cell.length_c   1.000
_cell.angle_alpha   90.00
_cell.angle_beta   90.00
_cell.angle_gamma   90.00
#
_symmetry.space_group_name_H-M   'P 1'
#
loop_
_entity.id
_entity.type
_entity.pdbx_description
1 polymer ?
#
loop_
_entity_poly.entity_id
_entity_poly.type
_entity_poly.pdbx_seq_one_letter_code
_entity_poly.pdbx_strand_id
1 'polypeptide(L)' 'GTIKARFLPPIPPGLDKQEFMERLIGETEAACDQLLVEASNAPNPPPMPPTAVKRLSELASDTSA' A
#
# COMPACT_ATOMS: atom_id res chain seq x y z
N GLY A 1 -12.30 8.74 15.23
CA GLY A 1 -11.80 8.43 13.88
C GLY A 1 -12.08 6.97 13.57
N THR A 2 -12.04 6.58 12.30
CA THR A 2 -12.29 5.20 11.85
C THR A 2 -11.03 4.64 11.21
N ILE A 3 -10.58 3.49 11.68
CA ILE A 3 -9.44 2.78 11.08
C ILE A 3 -9.98 1.82 10.02
N LYS A 4 -9.40 1.84 8.82
CA LYS A 4 -9.65 0.85 7.78
C LYS A 4 -8.47 -0.12 7.72
N ALA A 5 -8.77 -1.41 7.64
CA ALA A 5 -7.78 -2.46 7.50
C ALA A 5 -8.26 -3.48 6.46
N ARG A 6 -7.32 -4.23 5.88
CA ARG A 6 -7.59 -5.27 4.88
C ARG A 6 -6.81 -6.53 5.21
N PHE A 7 -7.46 -7.68 5.07
CA PHE A 7 -6.79 -8.98 5.08
C PHE A 7 -6.38 -9.35 3.66
N LEU A 8 -5.10 -9.64 3.46
CA LEU A 8 -4.59 -10.11 2.17
C LEU A 8 -4.74 -11.64 2.05
N PRO A 9 -4.80 -12.18 0.82
CA PRO A 9 -4.73 -13.61 0.62
C PRO A 9 -3.48 -14.21 1.29
N PRO A 10 -3.55 -15.48 1.74
CA PRO A 10 -2.38 -16.13 2.32
C PRO A 10 -1.30 -16.37 1.25
N ILE A 11 -0.04 -16.24 1.65
CA ILE A 11 1.09 -16.62 0.80
C ILE A 11 1.15 -18.15 0.71
N PRO A 12 1.23 -18.75 -0.49
CA PRO A 12 1.30 -20.20 -0.65
C PRO A 12 2.50 -20.81 0.07
N PRO A 13 2.36 -22.04 0.61
CA PRO A 13 3.50 -22.77 1.14
C PRO A 13 4.44 -23.24 0.02
N GLY A 14 5.67 -23.59 0.38
CA GLY A 14 6.64 -24.19 -0.54
C GLY A 14 7.57 -23.19 -1.25
N LEU A 15 7.40 -21.90 -1.02
CA LEU A 15 8.37 -20.88 -1.42
C LEU A 15 9.65 -21.01 -0.59
N ASP A 16 10.79 -20.68 -1.18
CA ASP A 16 11.99 -20.48 -0.40
C ASP A 16 11.88 -19.20 0.44
N LYS A 17 12.80 -19.03 1.39
CA LYS A 17 12.79 -17.91 2.33
C LYS A 17 12.81 -16.55 1.62
N GLN A 18 13.64 -16.41 0.59
CA GLN A 18 13.82 -15.13 -0.08
C GLN A 18 12.57 -14.76 -0.87
N GLU A 19 12.03 -15.70 -1.65
CA GLU A 19 10.81 -15.49 -2.42
C GLU A 19 9.60 -15.18 -1.52
N PHE A 20 9.47 -15.90 -0.40
CA PHE A 20 8.44 -15.61 0.60
C PHE A 20 8.54 -14.17 1.13
N MET A 21 9.74 -13.72 1.49
CA MET A 21 9.95 -12.38 2.05
C MET A 21 9.70 -11.28 1.03
N GLU A 22 10.16 -11.45 -0.20
CA GLU A 22 9.91 -10.52 -1.29
C GLU A 22 8.41 -10.36 -1.55
N ARG A 23 7.69 -11.48 -1.58
CA ARG A 23 6.24 -11.48 -1.77
C ARG A 23 5.50 -10.84 -0.60
N LEU A 24 5.87 -11.16 0.64
CA LEU A 24 5.29 -10.56 1.83
C LEU A 24 5.43 -9.04 1.83
N ILE A 25 6.63 -8.54 1.57
CA ILE A 25 6.91 -7.10 1.52
C ILE A 25 6.16 -6.47 0.36
N GLY A 26 6.30 -7.00 -0.86
CA GLY A 26 5.68 -6.45 -2.05
C GLY A 26 4.15 -6.35 -1.94
N GLU A 27 3.48 -7.42 -1.51
CA GLU A 27 2.02 -7.42 -1.40
C GLU A 27 1.51 -6.50 -0.27
N THR A 28 2.22 -6.44 0.86
CA THR A 28 1.83 -5.56 1.98
C THR A 28 2.04 -4.09 1.66
N GLU A 29 3.19 -3.70 1.09
CA GLU A 29 3.46 -2.31 0.69
C GLU A 29 2.51 -1.86 -0.41
N ALA A 30 2.25 -2.70 -1.42
CA ALA A 30 1.27 -2.38 -2.48
C ALA A 30 -0.15 -2.19 -1.92
N ALA A 31 -0.56 -3.00 -0.94
CA ALA A 31 -1.86 -2.84 -0.30
C ALA A 31 -1.94 -1.57 0.56
N CYS A 32 -0.85 -1.20 1.23
CA CYS A 32 -0.73 0.06 1.97
C CYS A 32 -0.82 1.27 1.03
N ASP A 33 -0.15 1.23 -0.12
CA ASP A 33 -0.22 2.27 -1.14
C ASP A 33 -1.65 2.45 -1.66
N GLN A 34 -2.38 1.36 -1.91
CA GLN A 34 -3.79 1.42 -2.29
C GLN A 34 -4.67 2.07 -1.21
N LEU A 35 -4.44 1.75 0.08
CA LEU A 35 -5.15 2.38 1.19
C LEU A 35 -4.79 3.86 1.33
N LEU A 36 -3.55 4.24 1.05
CA LEU A 36 -3.11 5.63 1.07
C LEU A 36 -3.81 6.44 -0.03
N VAL A 37 -3.88 5.91 -1.25
CA VAL A 37 -4.62 6.52 -2.37
C VAL A 37 -6.11 6.59 -2.08
N GLU A 38 -6.70 5.55 -1.48
CA GLU A 38 -8.11 5.58 -1.08
C GLU A 38 -8.36 6.68 -0.03
N ALA A 39 -7.50 6.78 0.98
CA ALA A 39 -7.62 7.77 2.04
C ALA A 39 -7.44 9.20 1.53
N SER A 40 -6.54 9.43 0.57
CA SER A 40 -6.32 10.75 -0.02
C SER A 40 -7.49 11.24 -0.87
N ASN A 41 -8.25 10.31 -1.45
CA ASN A 41 -9.40 10.62 -2.31
C ASN A 41 -10.75 10.60 -1.57
N ALA A 42 -10.77 10.35 -0.25
CA ALA A 42 -11.99 10.34 0.54
C ALA A 42 -12.64 11.74 0.60
N PRO A 43 -13.96 11.87 0.79
CA PRO A 43 -14.65 13.18 0.85
C PRO A 43 -14.12 14.15 1.92
N ASN A 44 -13.50 13.62 2.97
CA ASN A 44 -12.82 14.38 4.00
C ASN A 44 -11.52 13.64 4.34
N PRO A 45 -10.43 13.87 3.58
CA PRO A 45 -9.19 13.13 3.77
C PRO A 45 -8.50 13.53 5.08
N PRO A 46 -7.76 12.62 5.73
CA PRO A 46 -6.99 12.98 6.90
C PRO A 46 -5.84 13.94 6.53
N PRO A 47 -5.29 14.69 7.50
CA PRO A 47 -4.05 15.45 7.29
C PRO A 47 -2.94 14.53 6.77
N MET A 48 -2.38 14.87 5.61
CA MET A 48 -1.32 14.07 4.99
C MET A 48 0.06 14.60 5.41
N PRO A 49 0.88 13.79 6.12
CA PRO A 49 2.26 14.20 6.43
C PRO A 49 3.10 14.29 5.15
N PRO A 50 4.26 15.00 5.19
CA PRO A 50 5.11 15.18 4.01
C PRO A 50 5.53 13.87 3.33
N THR A 51 5.71 12.80 4.10
CA THR A 51 6.05 11.47 3.58
C THR A 51 4.91 10.86 2.77
N ALA A 52 3.66 11.02 3.19
CA ALA A 52 2.48 10.56 2.47
C ALA A 52 2.29 11.33 1.16
N VAL A 53 2.49 12.65 1.19
CA VAL A 53 2.44 13.50 -0.01
C VAL A 53 3.50 13.08 -1.02
N LYS A 54 4.75 12.85 -0.57
CA LYS A 54 5.84 12.35 -1.43
C LYS A 54 5.47 11.01 -2.06
N ARG A 55 4.99 10.06 -1.27
CA ARG A 55 4.61 8.72 -1.77
C ARG A 55 3.48 8.77 -2.79
N LEU A 56 2.44 9.57 -2.54
CA LEU A 56 1.35 9.79 -3.51
C LEU A 56 1.85 10.35 -4.85
N SER A 57 2.84 11.25 -4.80
CA SER A 57 3.47 11.78 -6.02
C SER A 57 4.23 10.71 -6.80
N GLU A 58 4.97 9.82 -6.11
CA GLU A 58 5.70 8.71 -6.74
C GLU A 58 4.71 7.71 -7.39
N LEU A 59 3.61 7.37 -6.70
CA LEU A 59 2.57 6.47 -7.21
C LEU A 59 1.84 7.03 -8.44
N ALA A 60 1.64 8.35 -8.50
CA ALA A 60 1.05 9.01 -9.66
C ALA A 60 1.97 8.96 -10.89
N SER A 61 3.29 9.07 -10.70
CA SER A 61 4.26 8.91 -11.79
C SER A 61 4.38 7.46 -12.28
N ASP A 62 4.28 6.48 -11.38
CA ASP A 62 4.42 5.06 -11.73
C ASP A 62 3.21 4.51 -12.52
N THR A 63 2.02 5.10 -12.34
CA THR A 63 0.79 4.70 -13.05
C THR A 63 0.73 5.22 -14.50
N SER A 64 1.68 6.08 -14.90
CA SER A 64 1.70 6.76 -16.20
C SER A 64 2.53 6.06 -17.29
N ALA A 65 2.84 4.77 -17.13
CA ALA A 65 3.58 3.92 -18.07
C ALA A 65 2.79 2.65 -18.41
#